data_AF-A0A7W7ZSP9-F1
#
_entry.id   AF-A0A7W7ZSP9-F1
#
_cell.length_a   1.000
_cell.length_b   1.000
_cell.length_c   1.000
_cell.angle_alpha   90.00
_cell.angle_beta   90.00
_cell.angle_gamma   90.00
#
_symmetry.space_group_name_H-M   'P 1'
#
loop_
_entity.id
_entity.type
_entity.pdbx_description
1 polymer ?
#
loop_
_entity_poly.entity_id
_entity_poly.type
_entity_poly.pdbx_seq_one_letter_code
_entity_poly.pdbx_strand_id
1 'polypeptide(L)'
;MSMFKASILFLFILWSGVAAPTQSHGSSLLRGALHCLAVKDTDWLAVQKSQAQSIRVSYAIDTASHRTENTTYVVAYANRSRTRGKVFDLIYQQKGHTVVFDVQNNGSFARSGSKIDFFKPPLGGVWTQAHLQGAIKQADQRVEVLFDVKTLSAPLSGVTCRSFVDNK
;
A
#
# COMPACT_ATOMS: atom_id res chain seq x y z
N MET A 1 -2.75 66.46 32.42
CA MET A 1 -2.50 66.27 30.98
C MET A 1 -2.37 64.78 30.70
N SER A 2 -3.27 64.30 29.85
CA SER A 2 -3.39 62.92 29.37
C SER A 2 -2.19 62.52 28.51
N MET A 3 -1.77 61.25 28.58
CA MET A 3 -1.79 60.38 27.40
C MET A 3 -1.38 58.94 27.76
N PHE A 4 -2.40 58.07 27.80
CA PHE A 4 -2.27 56.65 27.52
C PHE A 4 -1.54 56.45 26.18
N LYS A 5 -0.53 55.58 26.14
CA LYS A 5 -0.07 54.96 24.89
C LYS A 5 -0.25 53.46 25.01
N ALA A 6 -1.48 53.02 24.77
CA ALA A 6 -1.77 51.68 24.31
C ALA A 6 -1.44 51.64 22.81
N SER A 7 -0.36 50.94 22.42
CA SER A 7 -0.09 50.67 21.01
C SER A 7 -0.69 49.31 20.64
N ILE A 8 -1.72 49.42 19.83
CA ILE A 8 -2.58 48.40 19.24
C ILE A 8 -1.77 47.55 18.24
N LEU A 9 -1.78 46.24 18.47
CA LEU A 9 -2.18 45.18 17.53
C LEU A 9 -1.70 45.28 16.06
N PHE A 10 -0.83 44.34 15.65
CA PHE A 10 -0.95 43.71 14.32
C PHE A 10 -0.62 42.22 14.44
N LEU A 11 -1.67 41.42 14.62
CA LEU A 11 -1.63 39.96 14.50
C LEU A 11 -1.26 39.59 13.06
N PHE A 12 -0.01 39.18 12.84
CA PHE A 12 0.30 38.30 11.71
C PHE A 12 0.05 36.86 12.13
N ILE A 13 -1.23 36.47 12.21
CA ILE A 13 -1.59 35.05 12.11
C ILE A 13 -1.36 34.67 10.65
N LEU A 14 -0.12 34.30 10.33
CA LEU A 14 0.14 33.45 9.17
C LEU A 14 -0.56 32.13 9.46
N TRP A 15 -1.81 32.03 9.01
CA TRP A 15 -2.46 30.76 8.75
C TRP A 15 -1.63 30.07 7.67
N SER A 16 -0.59 29.37 8.11
CA SER A 16 -0.09 28.20 7.43
C SER A 16 -1.26 27.21 7.45
N GLY A 17 -2.14 27.34 6.46
CA GLY A 17 -3.08 26.28 6.14
C GLY A 17 -2.23 25.05 5.91
N VAL A 18 -2.18 24.18 6.93
CA VAL A 18 -1.63 22.85 6.79
C VAL A 18 -2.51 22.22 5.72
N ALA A 19 -2.02 22.22 4.48
CA ALA A 19 -2.63 21.45 3.43
C ALA A 19 -2.63 20.01 3.95
N ALA A 20 -3.80 19.54 4.40
CA ALA A 20 -3.99 18.15 4.76
C ALA A 20 -3.50 17.35 3.55
N PRO A 21 -2.47 16.51 3.69
CA PRO A 21 -1.86 15.88 2.54
C PRO A 21 -2.91 15.01 1.86
N THR A 22 -2.80 14.93 0.54
CA THR A 22 -3.58 14.24 -0.49
C THR A 22 -3.70 12.71 -0.27
N GLN A 23 -3.97 12.28 0.97
CA GLN A 23 -4.02 10.89 1.42
C GLN A 23 -5.26 10.14 0.91
N SER A 24 -6.26 10.86 0.36
CA SER A 24 -7.53 10.23 -0.06
C SER A 24 -7.33 9.22 -1.19
N HIS A 25 -6.49 9.52 -2.18
CA HIS A 25 -6.31 8.65 -3.35
C HIS A 25 -5.39 7.45 -3.06
N GLY A 26 -4.30 7.66 -2.32
CA GLY A 26 -3.40 6.56 -1.93
C GLY A 26 -4.08 5.57 -0.97
N SER A 27 -4.93 6.07 -0.07
CA SER A 27 -5.67 5.24 0.89
C SER A 27 -6.75 4.39 0.21
N SER A 28 -7.49 4.95 -0.76
CA SER A 28 -8.50 4.19 -1.51
C SER A 28 -7.89 3.10 -2.39
N LEU A 29 -6.78 3.41 -3.09
CA LEU A 29 -6.05 2.41 -3.88
C LEU A 29 -5.51 1.28 -3.02
N LEU A 30 -4.89 1.61 -1.88
CA LEU A 30 -4.39 0.61 -0.93
C LEU A 30 -5.54 -0.29 -0.42
N ARG A 31 -6.67 0.31 -0.04
CA ARG A 31 -7.84 -0.44 0.43
C ARG A 31 -8.40 -1.37 -0.65
N GLY A 32 -8.50 -0.90 -1.89
CA GLY A 32 -8.97 -1.72 -3.03
C GLY A 32 -8.04 -2.89 -3.33
N ALA A 33 -6.73 -2.65 -3.36
CA ALA A 33 -5.72 -3.69 -3.53
C ALA A 33 -5.79 -4.75 -2.41
N LEU A 34 -5.89 -4.31 -1.16
CA LEU A 34 -5.99 -5.21 0.01
C LEU A 34 -7.29 -6.01 0.02
N HIS A 35 -8.40 -5.39 -0.36
CA HIS A 35 -9.65 -6.11 -0.55
C HIS A 35 -9.45 -7.28 -1.51
N CYS A 36 -8.84 -7.04 -2.67
CA CYS A 36 -8.57 -8.11 -3.64
C CYS A 36 -7.61 -9.19 -3.13
N LEU A 37 -6.65 -8.84 -2.27
CA LEU A 37 -5.78 -9.83 -1.63
C LEU A 37 -6.48 -10.61 -0.51
N ALA A 38 -7.58 -10.07 0.05
CA ALA A 38 -8.31 -10.67 1.18
C ALA A 38 -9.51 -11.53 0.76
N VAL A 39 -10.14 -11.26 -0.39
CA VAL A 39 -11.35 -11.97 -0.85
C VAL A 39 -11.11 -13.08 -1.88
N LYS A 40 -9.88 -13.25 -2.36
CA LYS A 40 -9.53 -14.34 -3.29
C LYS A 40 -9.45 -15.67 -2.53
N ASP A 41 -9.78 -16.77 -3.20
CA ASP A 41 -9.73 -18.13 -2.63
C ASP A 41 -8.30 -18.51 -2.19
N THR A 42 -7.29 -17.93 -2.85
CA THR A 42 -5.90 -18.05 -2.40
C THR A 42 -5.69 -17.17 -1.17
N ASP A 43 -5.28 -17.78 -0.04
CA ASP A 43 -4.93 -17.10 1.21
C ASP A 43 -3.61 -16.30 1.09
N TRP A 44 -3.60 -15.29 0.22
CA TRP A 44 -2.43 -14.48 -0.13
C TRP A 44 -1.80 -13.84 1.10
N LEU A 45 -2.63 -13.25 1.94
CA LEU A 45 -2.24 -12.56 3.17
C LEU A 45 -1.97 -13.50 4.34
N ALA A 46 -2.16 -14.82 4.14
CA ALA A 46 -2.04 -15.85 5.18
C ALA A 46 -2.98 -15.63 6.37
N VAL A 47 -4.11 -14.94 6.18
CA VAL A 47 -5.05 -14.55 7.24
C VAL A 47 -5.89 -15.74 7.70
N GLN A 48 -6.27 -16.64 6.79
CA GLN A 48 -7.04 -17.84 7.15
C GLN A 48 -6.15 -18.81 7.92
N LYS A 49 -4.95 -19.09 7.40
CA LYS A 49 -3.99 -20.00 8.02
C LYS A 49 -3.52 -19.53 9.40
N SER A 50 -3.34 -18.23 9.59
CA SER A 50 -2.85 -17.66 10.86
C SER A 50 -3.95 -17.22 11.82
N GLN A 51 -5.20 -17.18 11.37
CA GLN A 51 -6.33 -16.58 12.09
C GLN A 51 -6.08 -15.11 12.50
N ALA A 52 -5.28 -14.38 11.72
CA ALA A 52 -4.99 -12.99 11.99
C ALA A 52 -6.25 -12.12 11.86
N GLN A 53 -6.53 -11.31 12.89
CA GLN A 53 -7.63 -10.36 12.87
C GLN A 53 -7.28 -9.03 12.17
N SER A 54 -5.99 -8.72 12.09
CA SER A 54 -5.50 -7.52 11.42
C SER A 54 -4.19 -7.78 10.68
N ILE A 55 -3.95 -6.96 9.66
CA ILE A 55 -2.72 -6.98 8.87
C ILE A 55 -2.03 -5.62 8.90
N ARG A 56 -0.71 -5.66 9.01
CA ARG A 56 0.16 -4.48 8.94
C ARG A 56 0.66 -4.34 7.54
N VAL A 57 0.43 -3.20 6.93
CA VAL A 57 0.77 -3.00 5.52
C VAL A 57 1.38 -1.64 5.27
N SER A 58 2.18 -1.58 4.22
CA SER A 58 2.56 -0.35 3.55
C SER A 58 2.46 -0.56 2.05
N TYR A 59 2.72 0.49 1.28
CA TYR A 59 2.57 0.44 -0.17
C TYR A 59 3.62 1.29 -0.90
N ALA A 60 3.86 0.94 -2.15
CA ALA A 60 4.58 1.77 -3.11
C ALA A 60 3.71 1.92 -4.35
N ILE A 61 3.86 3.04 -5.05
CA ILE A 61 3.18 3.26 -6.33
C ILE A 61 4.30 3.46 -7.34
N ASP A 62 4.34 2.63 -8.38
CA ASP A 62 5.24 2.89 -9.49
C ASP A 62 4.52 3.78 -10.50
N THR A 63 4.91 5.06 -10.49
CA THR A 63 4.48 6.04 -11.48
C THR A 63 5.48 6.17 -12.63
N ALA A 64 6.61 5.47 -12.57
CA ALA A 64 7.77 5.72 -13.41
C ALA A 64 8.58 4.44 -13.69
N SER A 65 8.01 3.48 -14.43
CA SER A 65 8.84 2.62 -15.29
C SER A 65 8.04 1.91 -16.40
N HIS A 66 8.19 2.39 -17.63
CA HIS A 66 8.12 1.61 -18.89
C HIS A 66 6.88 0.76 -19.23
N ARG A 67 5.82 0.76 -18.41
CA ARG A 67 4.56 0.06 -18.68
C ARG A 67 3.45 1.07 -18.92
N THR A 68 2.62 0.83 -19.92
CA THR A 68 1.38 1.57 -20.21
C THR A 68 0.31 1.42 -19.12
N GLU A 69 0.68 0.90 -17.95
CA GLU A 69 -0.23 0.37 -16.93
C GLU A 69 0.14 0.92 -15.56
N ASN A 70 -0.87 1.31 -14.78
CA ASN A 70 -0.66 1.80 -13.43
C ASN A 70 -0.42 0.63 -12.47
N THR A 71 0.64 0.72 -11.67
CA THR A 71 1.03 -0.37 -10.77
C THR A 71 1.11 0.11 -9.33
N THR A 72 0.54 -0.69 -8.43
CA THR A 72 0.64 -0.50 -6.99
C THR A 72 1.22 -1.75 -6.34
N TYR A 73 2.12 -1.54 -5.39
CA TYR A 73 2.73 -2.61 -4.61
C TYR A 73 2.19 -2.56 -3.20
N VAL A 74 1.76 -3.71 -2.70
CA VAL A 74 1.36 -3.87 -1.30
C VAL A 74 2.41 -4.69 -0.59
N VAL A 75 2.87 -4.23 0.57
CA VAL A 75 3.80 -4.96 1.43
C VAL A 75 3.10 -5.26 2.76
N ALA A 76 2.82 -6.53 3.02
CA ALA A 76 2.24 -6.99 4.28
C ALA A 76 3.35 -7.51 5.21
N TYR A 77 3.52 -6.87 6.37
CA TYR A 77 4.58 -7.20 7.33
C TYR A 77 4.10 -8.22 8.35
N ALA A 78 4.96 -9.22 8.61
CA ALA A 78 4.72 -10.22 9.65
C ALA A 78 5.09 -9.71 11.05
N ASN A 79 5.86 -8.62 11.15
CA ASN A 79 6.32 -8.04 12.41
C ASN A 79 6.52 -6.51 12.32
N ARG A 80 6.54 -5.84 13.47
CA ARG A 80 6.75 -4.38 13.55
C ARG A 80 8.14 -3.93 13.10
N SER A 81 9.14 -4.81 13.19
CA SER A 81 10.49 -4.54 12.72
C SER A 81 10.62 -4.62 11.20
N ARG A 82 9.54 -4.98 10.48
CA ARG A 82 9.48 -5.09 9.02
C ARG A 82 10.55 -6.00 8.43
N THR A 83 11.02 -6.97 9.21
CA THR A 83 12.10 -7.86 8.79
C THR A 83 11.60 -9.05 7.97
N ARG A 84 10.30 -9.33 7.99
CA ARG A 84 9.68 -10.42 7.24
C ARG A 84 8.30 -10.00 6.76
N GLY A 85 7.89 -10.51 5.62
CA GLY A 85 6.58 -10.20 5.08
C GLY A 85 6.32 -10.80 3.71
N LYS A 86 5.29 -10.27 3.07
CA LYS A 86 4.92 -10.56 1.69
C LYS A 86 4.83 -9.25 0.92
N VAL A 87 5.24 -9.29 -0.34
CA VAL A 87 5.04 -8.20 -1.30
C VAL A 87 4.15 -8.71 -2.43
N PHE A 88 3.30 -7.84 -2.94
CA PHE A 88 2.37 -8.11 -4.02
C PHE A 88 2.50 -7.02 -5.08
N ASP A 89 2.53 -7.42 -6.33
CA ASP A 89 2.48 -6.56 -7.52
C ASP A 89 1.05 -6.59 -8.07
N LEU A 90 0.40 -5.43 -8.12
CA LEU A 90 -0.95 -5.29 -8.63
C LEU A 90 -1.00 -4.20 -9.71
N ILE A 91 -1.47 -4.57 -10.89
CA ILE A 91 -1.89 -3.60 -11.89
C ILE A 91 -3.29 -3.10 -11.53
N TYR A 92 -3.55 -1.81 -11.72
CA TYR A 92 -4.89 -1.25 -11.56
C TYR A 92 -5.30 -0.38 -12.75
N GLN A 93 -6.57 -0.48 -13.11
CA GLN A 93 -7.15 0.25 -14.24
C GLN A 93 -8.55 0.78 -13.87
N GLN A 94 -8.81 2.05 -14.15
CA GLN A 94 -10.15 2.62 -14.03
C GLN A 94 -11.00 2.22 -15.24
N LYS A 95 -12.18 1.66 -15.00
CA LYS A 95 -13.20 1.34 -16.02
C LYS A 95 -14.54 1.91 -15.58
N GLY A 96 -14.90 3.08 -16.14
CA GLY A 96 -16.09 3.83 -15.69
C GLY A 96 -15.99 4.19 -14.22
N HIS A 97 -16.95 3.74 -13.40
CA HIS A 97 -16.96 3.95 -11.94
C HIS A 97 -16.27 2.83 -11.14
N THR A 98 -15.65 1.85 -11.81
CA THR A 98 -15.01 0.69 -11.18
C THR A 98 -13.51 0.74 -11.35
N VAL A 99 -12.77 0.42 -10.28
CA VAL A 99 -11.33 0.13 -10.34
C VAL A 99 -11.16 -1.39 -10.43
N VAL A 100 -10.48 -1.86 -11.49
CA VAL A 100 -10.08 -3.26 -11.61
C VAL A 100 -8.66 -3.39 -11.10
N PHE A 101 -8.44 -4.24 -10.10
CA PHE A 101 -7.11 -4.65 -9.64
C PHE A 101 -6.82 -6.05 -10.16
N ASP A 102 -5.61 -6.24 -10.67
CA ASP A 102 -5.13 -7.52 -11.15
C ASP A 102 -3.78 -7.87 -10.48
N VAL A 103 -3.80 -8.87 -9.60
CA VAL A 103 -2.61 -9.36 -8.93
C VAL A 103 -1.73 -10.07 -9.96
N GLN A 104 -0.56 -9.51 -10.25
CA GLN A 104 0.38 -10.03 -11.23
C GLN A 104 1.41 -10.96 -10.62
N ASN A 105 1.84 -10.64 -9.40
CA ASN A 105 2.94 -11.35 -8.77
C ASN A 105 2.95 -11.21 -7.25
N ASN A 106 3.73 -12.06 -6.60
CA ASN A 106 4.00 -11.93 -5.20
C ASN A 106 5.35 -12.53 -4.79
N GLY A 107 5.81 -12.19 -3.60
CA GLY A 107 7.00 -12.78 -3.00
C GLY A 107 6.92 -12.75 -1.49
N SER A 108 7.36 -13.84 -0.84
CA SER A 108 7.58 -13.83 0.61
C SER A 108 9.04 -13.51 0.87
N PHE A 109 9.32 -12.54 1.73
CA PHE A 109 10.68 -12.03 1.94
C PHE A 109 11.11 -12.07 3.41
N ALA A 110 12.43 -12.09 3.58
CA ALA A 110 13.11 -11.78 4.83
C ALA A 110 14.19 -10.72 4.58
N ARG A 111 14.52 -9.98 5.64
CA ARG A 111 15.54 -8.95 5.64
C ARG A 111 16.62 -9.28 6.66
N SER A 112 17.86 -9.03 6.25
CA SER A 112 19.02 -8.94 7.12
C SER A 112 19.78 -7.66 6.80
N GLY A 113 19.73 -6.66 7.69
CA GLY A 113 20.23 -5.32 7.39
C GLY A 113 19.50 -4.67 6.21
N SER A 114 20.23 -4.24 5.18
CA SER A 114 19.67 -3.67 3.95
C SER A 114 19.32 -4.71 2.87
N LYS A 115 19.74 -5.97 3.07
CA LYS A 115 19.52 -7.06 2.13
C LYS A 115 18.09 -7.59 2.28
N ILE A 116 17.42 -7.80 1.14
CA ILE A 116 16.08 -8.38 1.06
C ILE A 116 16.20 -9.65 0.23
N ASP A 117 15.91 -10.79 0.84
CA ASP A 117 15.94 -12.10 0.20
C ASP A 117 14.52 -12.68 0.12
N PHE A 118 14.19 -13.32 -1.00
CA PHE A 118 12.92 -14.02 -1.16
C PHE A 118 13.08 -15.50 -0.79
N PHE A 119 12.14 -16.05 -0.02
CA PHE A 119 12.16 -17.48 0.35
C PHE A 119 12.04 -18.40 -0.86
N LYS A 120 11.29 -17.95 -1.87
CA LYS A 120 11.22 -18.54 -3.21
C LYS A 120 11.28 -17.38 -4.21
N PRO A 121 12.03 -17.52 -5.32
CA PRO A 121 12.02 -16.52 -6.38
C PRO A 121 10.58 -16.18 -6.82
N PRO A 122 10.18 -14.89 -6.78
CA PRO A 122 8.99 -14.41 -7.48
C PRO A 122 9.00 -14.83 -8.95
N LEU A 123 7.80 -14.98 -9.53
CA LEU A 123 7.66 -15.31 -10.94
C LEU A 123 8.25 -14.18 -11.82
N GLY A 124 8.83 -14.48 -12.98
CA GLY A 124 9.40 -13.45 -13.87
C GLY A 124 10.89 -13.13 -13.67
N GLY A 125 11.61 -13.94 -12.87
CA GLY A 125 13.08 -13.94 -12.86
C GLY A 125 13.73 -12.76 -12.13
N VAL A 126 14.98 -12.46 -12.47
CA VAL A 126 15.83 -11.48 -11.75
C VAL A 126 15.29 -10.05 -11.86
N TRP A 127 14.69 -9.69 -13.00
CA TRP A 127 14.12 -8.36 -13.20
C TRP A 127 12.95 -8.09 -12.25
N THR A 128 11.98 -9.01 -12.15
CA THR A 128 10.87 -8.89 -11.20
C THR A 128 11.38 -8.84 -9.76
N GLN A 129 12.38 -9.65 -9.43
CA GLN A 129 12.98 -9.65 -8.09
C GLN A 129 13.54 -8.28 -7.70
N ALA A 130 14.33 -7.66 -8.58
CA ALA A 130 14.89 -6.34 -8.33
C ALA A 130 13.78 -5.29 -8.17
N HIS A 131 12.73 -5.38 -8.99
CA HIS A 131 11.59 -4.46 -8.91
C HIS A 131 10.83 -4.59 -7.58
N LEU A 132 10.53 -5.81 -7.15
CA LEU A 132 9.88 -6.07 -5.86
C LEU A 132 10.75 -5.64 -4.66
N GLN A 133 12.07 -5.82 -4.73
CA GLN A 133 12.98 -5.30 -3.71
C GLN A 133 12.95 -3.77 -3.65
N GLY A 134 12.89 -3.10 -4.79
CA GLY A 134 12.71 -1.64 -4.89
C GLY A 134 11.40 -1.19 -4.25
N ALA A 135 10.29 -1.86 -4.57
CA ALA A 135 8.99 -1.58 -4.01
C ALA A 135 8.95 -1.74 -2.47
N ILE A 136 9.58 -2.79 -1.92
CA ILE A 136 9.70 -2.97 -0.47
C ILE A 136 10.44 -1.78 0.17
N LYS A 137 11.57 -1.36 -0.41
CA LYS A 137 12.34 -0.21 0.11
C LYS A 137 11.54 1.10 0.05
N GLN A 138 10.77 1.33 -1.00
CA GLN A 138 9.90 2.50 -1.10
C GLN A 138 8.74 2.44 -0.09
N ALA A 139 8.12 1.28 0.09
CA ALA A 139 7.06 1.08 1.07
C ALA A 139 7.56 1.29 2.50
N ASP A 140 8.83 1.00 2.78
CA ASP A 140 9.42 1.25 4.10
C ASP A 140 9.50 2.73 4.48
N GLN A 141 9.60 3.62 3.48
CA GLN A 141 9.62 5.06 3.69
C GLN A 141 8.23 5.61 4.04
N ARG A 142 7.18 4.80 3.92
CA ARG A 142 5.81 5.18 4.26
C ARG A 142 5.39 4.66 5.64
N VAL A 143 4.38 5.33 6.19
CA VAL A 143 3.73 4.95 7.44
C VAL A 143 3.05 3.59 7.26
N GLU A 144 3.21 2.71 8.25
CA GLU A 144 2.47 1.45 8.30
C GLU A 144 1.01 1.74 8.66
N VAL A 145 0.10 1.11 7.94
CA VAL A 145 -1.33 1.14 8.22
C VAL A 145 -1.75 -0.23 8.72
N LEU A 146 -2.59 -0.25 9.75
CA LEU A 146 -3.21 -1.46 10.25
C LEU A 146 -4.63 -1.57 9.67
N PHE A 147 -4.93 -2.68 9.02
CA PHE A 147 -6.28 -2.97 8.53
C PHE A 147 -6.87 -4.18 9.26
N ASP A 148 -8.12 -4.06 9.66
CA ASP A 148 -8.93 -5.16 10.15
C ASP A 148 -9.33 -6.09 8.98
N VAL A 149 -9.13 -7.40 9.16
CA VAL A 149 -9.36 -8.40 8.09
C VAL A 149 -10.84 -8.48 7.75
N LYS A 150 -11.74 -8.41 8.73
CA LYS A 150 -13.20 -8.43 8.50
C LYS A 150 -13.63 -7.26 7.60
N THR A 151 -13.04 -6.08 7.79
CA THR A 151 -13.29 -4.89 6.98
C THR A 151 -12.79 -5.04 5.55
N LEU A 152 -11.64 -5.70 5.34
CA LEU A 152 -11.10 -5.97 4.01
C LEU A 152 -11.89 -7.03 3.25
N SER A 153 -12.40 -8.04 3.95
CA SER A 153 -13.20 -9.12 3.35
C SER A 153 -14.66 -8.75 3.08
N ALA A 154 -15.13 -7.61 3.61
CA ALA A 154 -16.47 -7.11 3.31
C ALA A 154 -16.58 -6.69 1.83
N PRO A 155 -17.76 -6.81 1.21
CA PRO A 155 -17.99 -6.33 -0.15
C PRO A 155 -17.58 -4.86 -0.31
N LEU A 156 -16.83 -4.56 -1.39
CA LEU A 156 -16.35 -3.22 -1.68
C LEU A 156 -16.87 -2.74 -3.04
N SER A 157 -17.86 -1.86 -3.01
CA SER A 157 -18.47 -1.30 -4.23
C SER A 157 -17.45 -0.56 -5.09
N GLY A 158 -17.55 -0.73 -6.41
CA GLY A 158 -16.65 -0.09 -7.37
C GLY A 158 -15.25 -0.70 -7.43
N VAL A 159 -15.04 -1.89 -6.85
CA VAL A 159 -13.79 -2.65 -6.97
C VAL A 159 -14.05 -4.00 -7.62
N THR A 160 -13.18 -4.40 -8.54
CA THR A 160 -13.19 -5.74 -9.17
C THR A 160 -11.80 -6.36 -9.05
N CYS A 161 -11.76 -7.64 -8.68
CA CYS A 161 -10.52 -8.35 -8.37
C CYS A 161 -10.22 -9.45 -9.38
N ARG A 162 -9.04 -9.37 -10.00
CA ARG A 162 -8.45 -10.38 -10.89
C ARG A 162 -7.11 -10.84 -10.33
N SER A 163 -6.66 -12.02 -10.76
CA SER A 163 -5.33 -12.49 -10.42
C SER A 163 -4.78 -13.42 -11.49
N PHE A 164 -3.46 -13.47 -11.60
CA PHE A 164 -2.77 -14.39 -12.50
C PHE A 164 -3.04 -15.88 -12.21
N VAL A 165 -3.46 -16.22 -10.98
CA VAL A 165 -3.79 -17.60 -10.61
C VAL A 165 -5.18 -18.02 -11.09
N ASP A 166 -6.07 -17.07 -11.40
CA ASP A 166 -7.41 -17.38 -11.93
C ASP A 166 -7.33 -17.88 -13.39
N ASN A 167 -6.22 -17.63 -14.08
CA ASN A 167 -6.00 -17.98 -15.49
C ASN A 167 -5.19 -19.28 -15.67
N LYS A 168 -5.12 -20.13 -14.64
CA LYS A 168 -4.41 -21.41 -14.67
C LYS A 168 -5.36 -22.59 -14.61
#